data_AF-A0A7W0GD11-F1
#
_entry.id   AF-A0A7W0GD11-F1
#
_cell.length_a   1.000
_cell.length_b   1.000
_cell.length_c   1.000
_cell.angle_alpha   90.00
_cell.angle_beta   90.00
_cell.angle_gamma   90.00
#
_symmetry.space_group_name_H-M   'P 1'
#
loop_
_entity.id
_entity.type
_entity.pdbx_description
1 polymer ?
#
loop_
_entity_poly.entity_id
_entity_poly.type
_entity_poly.pdbx_seq_one_letter_code
_entity_poly.pdbx_strand_id
1 'polypeptide(L)'
;MVSSPNFTRGIYDGDGSDFGLVGPEGSAQIEAEFESHFTNKGLPFQGTEFSGRSDYQAFINNGIPSGGLFTGAEGIKTEEEAAIYGGVAGEQHDPCYHQACDSFTPVRDGADAELYAALDADYPLVGNVNLEALDTNADAIAHLTAKYAISTASVTRPAITASTTTAATAGRDGDAAA
;
A
#
# COMPACT_ATOMS: atom_id res chain seq x y z
N MET A 1 3.51 3.15 -6.33
CA MET A 1 4.30 4.39 -6.45
C MET A 1 4.57 4.91 -5.04
N VAL A 2 5.79 5.38 -4.77
CA VAL A 2 6.26 5.67 -3.39
C VAL A 2 6.86 7.07 -3.25
N SER A 3 6.72 7.94 -4.26
CA SER A 3 7.41 9.24 -4.32
C SER A 3 6.68 10.30 -5.16
N SER A 4 5.35 10.29 -5.13
CA SER A 4 4.53 11.26 -5.88
C SER A 4 4.85 12.71 -5.44
N PRO A 5 4.87 13.71 -6.34
CA PRO A 5 5.21 15.10 -6.00
C PRO A 5 4.38 15.69 -4.85
N ASN A 6 3.08 15.43 -4.86
CA ASN A 6 2.09 15.94 -3.92
C ASN A 6 1.56 14.82 -3.01
N PHE A 7 2.50 14.06 -2.42
CA PHE A 7 2.21 12.78 -1.75
C PHE A 7 1.27 12.87 -0.54
N THR A 8 0.64 11.73 -0.24
CA THR A 8 0.26 11.31 1.12
C THR A 8 1.13 10.13 1.53
N ARG A 9 1.11 9.72 2.81
CA ARG A 9 1.83 8.52 3.27
C ARG A 9 0.86 7.38 3.56
N GLY A 10 0.46 6.69 2.49
CA GLY A 10 -0.46 5.55 2.56
C GLY A 10 0.24 4.22 2.88
N ILE A 11 -0.35 3.43 3.78
CA ILE A 11 0.00 2.04 4.07
C ILE A 11 -1.17 1.16 3.64
N TYR A 12 -0.92 0.08 2.90
CA TYR A 12 -2.02 -0.81 2.50
C TYR A 12 -2.71 -1.45 3.72
N ASP A 13 -4.02 -1.27 3.80
CA ASP A 13 -4.91 -1.74 4.89
C ASP A 13 -5.02 -3.27 4.88
N GLY A 14 -4.13 -3.91 5.65
CA GLY A 14 -3.95 -5.36 5.77
C GLY A 14 -4.97 -6.02 6.67
N ASP A 15 -5.36 -5.35 7.74
CA ASP A 15 -6.32 -5.83 8.74
C ASP A 15 -7.78 -5.48 8.40
N GLY A 16 -8.00 -4.60 7.42
CA GLY A 16 -9.29 -4.16 6.92
C GLY A 16 -9.97 -3.12 7.82
N SER A 17 -9.23 -2.46 8.70
CA SER A 17 -9.77 -1.51 9.68
C SER A 17 -10.29 -0.22 9.07
N ASP A 18 -9.70 0.23 7.95
CA ASP A 18 -10.03 1.49 7.30
C ASP A 18 -11.03 1.32 6.14
N PHE A 19 -10.91 0.24 5.36
CA PHE A 19 -11.69 0.02 4.13
C PHE A 19 -12.56 -1.25 4.16
N GLY A 20 -12.47 -2.06 5.21
CA GLY A 20 -13.26 -3.29 5.36
C GLY A 20 -12.80 -4.45 4.46
N LEU A 21 -11.70 -4.28 3.72
CA LEU A 21 -11.12 -5.28 2.83
C LEU A 21 -9.91 -5.94 3.49
N VAL A 22 -10.15 -7.05 4.17
CA VAL A 22 -9.09 -7.78 4.88
C VAL A 22 -8.18 -8.48 3.87
N GLY A 23 -6.88 -8.19 3.95
CA GLY A 23 -5.86 -8.88 3.15
C GLY A 23 -5.71 -10.36 3.55
N PRO A 24 -5.00 -11.17 2.76
CA PRO A 24 -4.65 -12.53 3.17
C PRO A 24 -3.92 -12.51 4.51
N GLU A 25 -4.09 -13.57 5.26
CA GLU A 25 -3.52 -13.71 6.59
C GLU A 25 -1.98 -13.61 6.55
N GLY A 26 -1.43 -12.75 7.43
CA GLY A 26 -0.08 -12.18 7.34
C GLY A 26 -0.03 -10.71 6.90
N SER A 27 -1.06 -10.20 6.20
CA SER A 27 -1.08 -8.82 5.67
C SER A 27 -1.20 -7.76 6.76
N ALA A 28 -2.06 -7.99 7.77
CA ALA A 28 -2.18 -7.15 8.96
C ALA A 28 -0.84 -6.96 9.70
N GLN A 29 0.00 -8.01 9.73
CA GLN A 29 1.33 -7.91 10.34
C GLN A 29 2.29 -7.09 9.48
N ILE A 30 2.19 -7.16 8.15
CA ILE A 30 2.99 -6.31 7.26
C ILE A 30 2.61 -4.84 7.45
N GLU A 31 1.32 -4.54 7.49
CA GLU A 31 0.79 -3.21 7.80
C GLU A 31 1.33 -2.68 9.14
N ALA A 32 1.11 -3.43 10.23
CA ALA A 32 1.51 -3.02 11.58
C ALA A 32 3.02 -2.74 11.70
N GLU A 33 3.87 -3.41 10.90
CA GLU A 33 5.30 -3.14 10.85
C GLU A 33 5.64 -1.81 10.17
N PHE A 34 4.92 -1.44 9.10
CA PHE A 34 5.04 -0.11 8.50
C PHE A 34 4.51 0.98 9.43
N GLU A 35 3.36 0.78 10.06
CA GLU A 35 2.79 1.71 11.04
C GLU A 35 3.76 1.94 12.20
N SER A 36 4.34 0.85 12.73
CA SER A 36 5.34 0.92 13.80
C SER A 36 6.58 1.69 13.33
N HIS A 37 7.05 1.44 12.11
CA HIS A 37 8.18 2.17 11.54
C HIS A 37 7.93 3.68 11.52
N PHE A 38 6.81 4.14 10.94
CA PHE A 38 6.52 5.57 10.84
C PHE A 38 6.18 6.19 12.19
N THR A 39 5.46 5.49 13.07
CA THR A 39 5.21 5.92 14.45
C THR A 39 6.53 6.19 15.19
N ASN A 40 7.50 5.27 15.09
CA ASN A 40 8.81 5.43 15.76
C ASN A 40 9.64 6.58 15.19
N LYS A 41 9.36 7.01 13.95
CA LYS A 41 9.98 8.16 13.30
C LYS A 41 9.21 9.47 13.54
N GLY A 42 8.03 9.41 14.16
CA GLY A 42 7.14 10.55 14.33
C GLY A 42 6.54 11.05 13.01
N LEU A 43 6.43 10.18 12.00
CA LEU A 43 5.89 10.52 10.69
C LEU A 43 4.41 10.13 10.63
N PRO A 44 3.51 11.03 10.20
CA PRO A 44 2.10 10.69 10.03
C PRO A 44 1.91 9.73 8.86
N PHE A 45 0.90 8.88 8.93
CA PHE A 45 0.49 7.96 7.88
C PHE A 45 -1.03 7.79 7.89
N GLN A 46 -1.57 7.19 6.84
CA GLN A 46 -2.98 6.79 6.72
C GLN A 46 -3.09 5.43 6.02
N GLY A 47 -4.21 4.73 6.19
CA GLY A 47 -4.49 3.55 5.39
C GLY A 47 -4.74 3.88 3.92
N THR A 48 -4.49 2.90 3.07
CA THR A 48 -4.87 2.91 1.65
C THR A 48 -5.43 1.55 1.23
N GLU A 49 -6.42 1.57 0.36
CA GLU A 49 -7.15 0.37 -0.04
C GLU A 49 -6.31 -0.57 -0.93
N PHE A 50 -6.46 -1.88 -0.73
CA PHE A 50 -6.15 -2.89 -1.75
C PHE A 50 -7.14 -2.84 -2.93
N SER A 51 -7.10 -1.77 -3.72
CA SER A 51 -7.97 -1.53 -4.87
C SER A 51 -7.85 -2.55 -6.03
N GLY A 52 -6.85 -3.42 -5.99
CA GLY A 52 -6.56 -4.42 -7.02
C GLY A 52 -5.90 -3.87 -8.27
N ARG A 53 -5.41 -2.63 -8.23
CA ARG A 53 -4.77 -1.92 -9.35
C ARG A 53 -3.24 -2.05 -9.39
N SER A 54 -2.68 -3.02 -8.66
CA SER A 54 -1.23 -3.24 -8.59
C SER A 54 -0.89 -4.74 -8.46
N ASP A 55 0.40 -5.06 -8.51
CA ASP A 55 0.91 -6.44 -8.59
C ASP A 55 0.55 -7.30 -7.37
N TYR A 56 0.31 -6.68 -6.20
CA TYR A 56 -0.13 -7.40 -5.00
C TYR A 56 -1.40 -8.21 -5.24
N GLN A 57 -2.26 -7.82 -6.20
CA GLN A 57 -3.55 -8.48 -6.40
C GLN A 57 -3.38 -9.95 -6.79
N ALA A 58 -2.34 -10.27 -7.58
CA ALA A 58 -2.06 -11.66 -7.96
C ALA A 58 -1.65 -12.51 -6.74
N PHE A 59 -0.90 -11.94 -5.80
CA PHE A 59 -0.51 -12.60 -4.55
C PHE A 59 -1.71 -12.77 -3.62
N ILE A 60 -2.53 -11.72 -3.47
CA ILE A 60 -3.77 -11.76 -2.68
C ILE A 60 -4.72 -12.85 -3.18
N ASN A 61 -4.92 -12.94 -4.49
CA ASN A 61 -5.77 -13.97 -5.10
C ASN A 61 -5.28 -15.42 -4.85
N ASN A 62 -4.03 -15.60 -4.45
CA ASN A 62 -3.44 -16.89 -4.12
C ASN A 62 -3.20 -17.09 -2.60
N GLY A 63 -3.80 -16.24 -1.76
CA GLY A 63 -3.67 -16.32 -0.30
C GLY A 63 -2.24 -16.06 0.18
N ILE A 64 -1.47 -15.27 -0.57
CA ILE A 64 -0.13 -14.84 -0.19
C ILE A 64 -0.23 -13.45 0.47
N PRO A 65 0.16 -13.30 1.74
CA PRO A 65 0.10 -12.01 2.42
C PRO A 65 0.84 -10.94 1.64
N SER A 66 0.23 -9.76 1.60
CA SER A 66 0.69 -8.63 0.82
C SER A 66 0.55 -7.36 1.63
N GLY A 67 1.33 -6.35 1.30
CA GLY A 67 1.29 -5.04 1.93
C GLY A 67 2.25 -4.12 1.19
N GLY A 68 2.43 -2.90 1.69
CA GLY A 68 3.29 -1.93 1.05
C GLY A 68 2.82 -0.51 1.27
N LEU A 69 3.42 0.40 0.51
CA LEU A 69 3.21 1.83 0.63
C LEU A 69 2.69 2.41 -0.67
N PHE A 70 1.93 3.49 -0.55
CA PHE A 70 1.41 4.24 -1.68
C PHE A 70 1.36 5.73 -1.38
N THR A 71 1.87 6.54 -2.29
CA THR A 71 1.90 8.00 -2.14
C THR A 71 0.78 8.74 -2.87
N GLY A 72 -0.18 8.01 -3.44
CA GLY A 72 -1.19 8.57 -4.32
C GLY A 72 -0.77 8.59 -5.79
N ALA A 73 -1.74 8.81 -6.67
CA ALA A 73 -1.61 8.84 -8.13
C ALA A 73 -2.48 9.99 -8.68
N GLU A 74 -3.49 9.67 -9.50
CA GLU A 74 -4.48 10.63 -10.02
C GLU A 74 -5.49 11.14 -8.98
N GLY A 75 -5.47 10.62 -7.75
CA GLY A 75 -6.36 11.06 -6.66
C GLY A 75 -6.07 12.50 -6.26
N ILE A 76 -7.12 13.24 -5.88
CA ILE A 76 -7.02 14.64 -5.47
C ILE A 76 -6.70 14.74 -3.99
N LYS A 77 -5.63 15.46 -3.66
CA LYS A 77 -5.24 15.75 -2.27
C LYS A 77 -6.29 16.63 -1.60
N THR A 78 -6.78 16.22 -0.44
CA THR A 78 -7.75 17.01 0.34
C THR A 78 -7.09 18.13 1.14
N GLU A 79 -7.89 19.05 1.68
CA GLU A 79 -7.39 20.10 2.58
C GLU A 79 -6.80 19.51 3.87
N GLU A 80 -7.42 18.45 4.40
CA GLU A 80 -6.93 17.75 5.58
C GLU A 80 -5.60 17.05 5.31
N GLU A 81 -5.46 16.39 4.16
CA GLU A 81 -4.20 15.77 3.75
C GLU A 81 -3.12 16.83 3.54
N ALA A 82 -3.43 17.97 2.92
CA ALA A 82 -2.47 19.07 2.80
C ALA A 82 -2.07 19.67 4.15
N ALA A 83 -2.98 19.73 5.13
CA ALA A 83 -2.67 20.18 6.48
C ALA A 83 -1.71 19.21 7.22
N ILE A 84 -1.74 17.91 6.89
CA ILE A 84 -0.88 16.89 7.51
C ILE A 84 0.45 16.73 6.78
N TYR A 85 0.41 16.67 5.45
CA TYR A 85 1.56 16.30 4.62
C TYR A 85 2.18 17.49 3.88
N GLY A 86 1.55 18.66 3.87
CA GLY A 86 1.91 19.80 3.02
C GLY A 86 1.42 19.65 1.58
N GLY A 87 1.96 20.46 0.68
CA GLY A 87 1.65 20.43 -0.75
C GLY A 87 0.35 21.17 -1.07
N VAL A 88 -0.20 20.89 -2.25
CA VAL A 88 -1.30 21.67 -2.81
C VAL A 88 -2.60 20.87 -2.72
N ALA A 89 -3.52 21.33 -1.87
CA ALA A 89 -4.89 20.79 -1.81
C ALA A 89 -5.66 21.09 -3.11
N GLY A 90 -6.55 20.19 -3.51
CA GLY A 90 -7.32 20.30 -4.74
C GLY A 90 -6.57 19.83 -6.00
N GLU A 91 -5.28 19.49 -5.87
CA GLU A 91 -4.45 18.96 -6.95
C GLU A 91 -4.20 17.46 -6.81
N GLN A 92 -3.85 16.81 -7.91
CA GLN A 92 -3.54 15.37 -7.90
C GLN A 92 -2.30 15.08 -7.06
N HIS A 93 -2.22 13.90 -6.46
CA HIS A 93 -1.01 13.45 -5.75
C HIS A 93 0.19 13.33 -6.71
N ASP A 94 -0.05 12.85 -7.93
CA ASP A 94 0.88 12.89 -9.05
C ASP A 94 0.19 13.51 -10.28
N PRO A 95 0.38 14.83 -10.52
CA PRO A 95 -0.19 15.54 -11.67
C PRO A 95 0.28 15.00 -13.03
N CYS A 96 1.34 14.20 -13.03
CA CYS A 96 1.93 13.63 -14.23
C CYS A 96 1.71 12.13 -14.37
N TYR A 97 0.85 11.51 -13.54
CA TYR A 97 0.59 10.08 -13.60
C TYR A 97 0.23 9.59 -15.02
N HIS A 98 1.07 8.70 -15.56
CA HIS A 98 0.99 8.18 -16.94
C HIS A 98 0.98 9.24 -18.06
N GLN A 99 1.48 10.44 -17.79
CA GLN A 99 1.65 11.51 -18.78
C GLN A 99 3.10 11.61 -19.24
N ALA A 100 3.34 12.34 -20.34
CA ALA A 100 4.70 12.60 -20.82
C ALA A 100 5.56 13.37 -19.80
N CYS A 101 4.92 14.13 -18.90
CA CYS A 101 5.60 14.90 -17.88
C CYS A 101 6.09 14.07 -16.68
N ASP A 102 5.75 12.78 -16.58
CA ASP A 102 6.35 11.86 -15.59
C ASP A 102 7.81 11.59 -15.95
N SER A 103 8.67 12.53 -15.54
CA SER A 103 10.01 12.71 -16.08
C SER A 103 10.88 13.50 -15.10
N PHE A 104 12.18 13.62 -15.42
CA PHE A 104 13.08 14.51 -14.69
C PHE A 104 12.91 15.99 -15.04
N THR A 105 12.04 16.32 -15.99
CA THR A 105 11.84 17.68 -16.51
C THR A 105 10.35 17.96 -16.77
N PRO A 106 9.49 17.82 -15.74
CA PRO A 106 8.04 17.78 -15.89
C PRO A 106 7.47 19.00 -16.60
N VAL A 107 7.89 20.22 -16.23
CA VAL A 107 7.42 21.46 -16.86
C VAL A 107 7.80 21.55 -18.35
N ARG A 108 9.02 21.13 -18.70
CA ARG A 108 9.45 21.05 -20.11
C ARG A 108 8.59 20.04 -20.88
N ASP A 109 8.21 18.97 -20.21
CA ASP A 109 7.52 17.81 -20.79
C ASP A 109 5.99 17.90 -20.62
N GLY A 110 5.46 19.08 -20.26
CA GLY A 110 4.03 19.42 -20.36
C GLY A 110 3.28 19.62 -19.04
N ALA A 111 3.96 19.59 -17.89
CA ALA A 111 3.33 19.88 -16.61
C ALA A 111 3.02 21.37 -16.41
N ASP A 112 2.06 21.67 -15.54
CA ASP A 112 1.76 23.02 -15.08
C ASP A 112 2.96 23.59 -14.28
N ALA A 113 3.52 24.70 -14.78
CA ALA A 113 4.68 25.34 -14.19
C ALA A 113 4.40 26.00 -12.83
N GLU A 114 3.20 26.56 -12.64
CA GLU A 114 2.81 27.22 -11.39
C GLU A 114 2.58 26.18 -10.30
N LEU A 115 1.94 25.05 -10.64
CA LEU A 115 1.77 23.92 -9.72
C LEU A 115 3.12 23.35 -9.28
N TYR A 116 4.03 23.08 -10.22
CA TYR A 116 5.34 22.53 -9.86
C TYR A 116 6.21 23.51 -9.08
N ALA A 117 6.08 24.81 -9.34
CA ALA A 117 6.74 25.83 -8.52
C ALA A 117 6.17 25.87 -7.08
N ALA A 118 4.85 25.68 -6.92
CA ALA A 118 4.23 25.58 -5.60
C ALA A 118 4.67 24.32 -4.85
N LEU A 119 4.72 23.17 -5.52
CA LEU A 119 5.16 21.91 -4.91
C LEU A 119 6.65 21.94 -4.53
N ASP A 120 7.51 22.53 -5.36
CA ASP A 120 8.95 22.68 -5.08
C ASP A 120 9.23 23.68 -3.94
N ALA A 121 8.27 24.55 -3.61
CA ALA A 121 8.37 25.43 -2.44
C ALA A 121 8.16 24.68 -1.12
N ASP A 122 7.35 23.61 -1.13
CA ASP A 122 7.05 22.78 0.04
C ASP A 122 8.00 21.59 0.17
N TYR A 123 8.46 21.02 -0.95
CA TYR A 123 9.20 19.77 -0.99
C TYR A 123 10.48 19.85 -1.83
N PRO A 124 11.52 19.08 -1.49
CA PRO A 124 12.66 18.89 -2.38
C PRO A 124 12.26 17.98 -3.55
N LEU A 125 12.04 18.54 -4.74
CA LEU A 125 11.71 17.77 -5.94
C LEU A 125 12.92 17.56 -6.85
N VAL A 126 12.99 16.39 -7.48
CA VAL A 126 13.85 16.13 -8.64
C VAL A 126 12.98 15.64 -9.78
N GLY A 127 12.54 16.58 -10.62
CA GLY A 127 11.54 16.31 -11.64
C GLY A 127 10.19 15.95 -11.02
N ASN A 128 9.55 14.87 -11.50
CA ASN A 128 8.30 14.33 -10.96
C ASN A 128 8.49 13.47 -9.68
N VAL A 129 9.60 13.64 -8.95
CA VAL A 129 9.94 12.80 -7.79
C VAL A 129 10.09 13.66 -6.54
N ASN A 130 9.28 13.38 -5.52
CA ASN A 130 9.42 13.96 -4.19
C ASN A 130 10.51 13.21 -3.39
N LEU A 131 11.62 13.89 -3.06
CA LEU A 131 12.74 13.24 -2.39
C LEU A 131 12.47 12.94 -0.91
N GLU A 132 11.63 13.72 -0.23
CA GLU A 132 11.25 13.42 1.16
C GLU A 132 10.40 12.14 1.22
N ALA A 133 9.41 12.03 0.34
CA ALA A 133 8.60 10.82 0.24
C ALA A 133 9.45 9.61 -0.17
N LEU A 134 10.34 9.79 -1.15
CA LEU A 134 11.25 8.72 -1.58
C LEU A 134 12.14 8.23 -0.44
N ASP A 135 12.80 9.15 0.28
CA ASP A 135 13.71 8.82 1.38
C ASP A 135 12.99 8.07 2.50
N THR A 136 11.90 8.67 3.02
CA THR A 136 11.16 8.12 4.16
C THR A 136 10.49 6.77 3.83
N ASN A 137 9.95 6.61 2.63
CA ASN A 137 9.34 5.35 2.22
C ASN A 137 10.37 4.27 1.86
N ALA A 138 11.50 4.64 1.25
CA ALA A 138 12.58 3.70 0.95
C ALA A 138 13.21 3.14 2.24
N ASP A 139 13.41 3.97 3.26
CA ASP A 139 13.85 3.55 4.59
C ASP A 139 12.90 2.52 5.22
N ALA A 140 11.59 2.78 5.14
CA ALA A 140 10.58 1.87 5.66
C ALA A 140 10.57 0.52 4.92
N ILE A 141 10.62 0.56 3.58
CA ILE A 141 10.69 -0.65 2.74
C ILE A 141 11.96 -1.45 3.04
N ALA A 142 13.11 -0.78 3.17
CA ALA A 142 14.38 -1.41 3.50
C ALA A 142 14.34 -2.04 4.89
N HIS A 143 13.77 -1.34 5.88
CA HIS A 143 13.62 -1.85 7.24
C HIS A 143 12.83 -3.16 7.28
N LEU A 144 11.64 -3.19 6.67
CA LEU A 144 10.80 -4.38 6.66
C LEU A 144 11.42 -5.52 5.84
N THR A 145 12.02 -5.20 4.70
CA THR A 145 12.74 -6.19 3.88
C THR A 145 13.86 -6.85 4.68
N ALA A 146 14.67 -6.06 5.39
CA ALA A 146 15.74 -6.59 6.24
C ALA A 146 15.19 -7.43 7.40
N LYS A 147 14.12 -6.95 8.06
CA LYS A 147 13.46 -7.68 9.15
C LYS A 147 12.98 -9.05 8.70
N TYR A 148 12.28 -9.12 7.57
CA TYR A 148 11.75 -10.38 7.04
C TYR A 148 12.81 -11.27 6.38
N ALA A 149 13.89 -10.69 5.85
CA ALA A 149 15.05 -11.47 5.41
C ALA A 149 15.76 -12.18 6.58
N ILE A 150 15.74 -11.58 7.77
CA ILE A 150 16.27 -12.20 8.99
C ILE A 150 15.29 -13.25 9.53
N SER A 151 14.00 -12.91 9.61
CA SER A 151 12.97 -13.82 10.11
C SER A 151 11.58 -13.42 9.65
N THR A 152 10.85 -14.38 9.09
CA THR A 152 9.42 -14.24 8.77
C THR A 152 8.52 -14.68 9.92
N ALA A 153 9.06 -14.90 11.13
CA ALA A 153 8.31 -15.48 12.24
C ALA A 153 7.17 -14.59 12.76
N SER A 154 7.16 -13.30 12.45
CA SER A 154 6.01 -12.42 12.75
C SER A 154 4.89 -12.50 11.70
N VAL A 155 5.18 -13.01 10.49
CA VAL A 155 4.18 -13.25 9.44
C VAL A 155 3.71 -14.70 9.57
N THR A 156 2.84 -14.96 10.55
CA THR A 156 2.40 -16.32 10.88
C THR A 156 1.07 -16.69 10.24
N ARG A 157 1.03 -17.87 9.60
CA ARG A 157 -0.20 -18.66 9.47
C ARG A 157 -0.68 -19.13 10.84
N PRO A 158 -1.95 -18.89 11.27
CA PRO A 158 -2.56 -19.68 12.31
C PRO A 158 -2.36 -21.15 11.94
N ALA A 159 -2.08 -21.97 12.94
CA ALA A 159 -2.08 -23.41 12.76
C ALA A 159 -3.38 -23.81 12.04
N ILE A 160 -3.26 -24.56 10.95
CA ILE A 160 -4.44 -25.18 10.33
C ILE A 160 -5.06 -26.04 11.43
N THR A 161 -6.13 -25.54 12.05
CA THR A 161 -7.02 -26.40 12.83
C THR A 161 -7.62 -27.34 11.81
N ALA A 162 -7.10 -28.56 11.77
CA ALA A 162 -7.64 -29.61 10.94
C ALA A 162 -9.14 -29.68 11.21
N SER A 163 -9.94 -29.22 10.24
CA SER A 163 -11.38 -29.43 10.28
C SER A 163 -11.57 -30.93 10.26
N THR A 164 -11.95 -31.49 11.42
CA THR A 164 -12.31 -32.90 11.55
C THR A 164 -13.47 -33.17 10.61
N THR A 165 -13.14 -33.68 9.42
CA THR A 165 -14.14 -34.25 8.52
C THR A 165 -14.53 -35.57 9.14
N THR A 166 -15.65 -35.61 9.87
CA THR A 166 -16.31 -36.86 10.23
C THR A 166 -16.85 -37.47 8.94
N ALA A 167 -16.11 -38.44 8.39
CA ALA A 167 -16.59 -39.29 7.33
C ALA A 167 -17.77 -40.12 7.85
N ALA A 168 -18.99 -39.80 7.40
CA ALA A 168 -20.13 -40.68 7.55
C ALA A 168 -19.94 -41.87 6.60
N THR A 169 -19.68 -43.04 7.19
CA THR A 169 -19.60 -44.33 6.50
C THR A 169 -20.93 -44.67 5.83
N ALA A 170 -20.81 -45.12 4.58
CA ALA A 170 -21.90 -45.61 3.74
C ALA A 170 -22.65 -46.80 4.36
N GLY A 171 -23.99 -46.72 4.33
CA GLY A 171 -24.87 -47.89 4.30
C GLY A 171 -25.49 -47.98 2.90
N ARG A 172 -24.95 -48.85 2.05
CA ARG A 172 -25.65 -49.35 0.86
C ARG A 172 -26.20 -50.72 1.24
N ASP A 173 -27.44 -50.76 1.68
CA ASP A 173 -28.21 -52.00 1.70
C ASP A 173 -28.66 -52.28 0.26
N GLY A 174 -28.19 -53.40 -0.27
CA GLY A 174 -28.81 -54.04 -1.42
C GLY A 174 -29.97 -54.93 -0.96
N ASP A 175 -31.05 -54.92 -1.74
CA ASP A 175 -31.86 -56.08 -2.13
C ASP A 175 -32.97 -55.54 -3.05
N ALA A 176 -33.01 -55.90 -4.34
CA ALA A 176 -33.50 -57.16 -4.92
C ALA A 176 -35.05 -57.26 -5.01
N ALA A 177 -35.50 -57.43 -6.26
CA ALA A 177 -36.75 -58.05 -6.72
C ALA A 177 -38.11 -57.37 -6.43
N ALA A 178 -38.73 -56.80 -7.48
CA ALA A 178 -39.88 -57.35 -8.20
C ALA A 178 -40.35 -56.38 -9.30
#